data_AF-A0A3S2AWV4-F1
#
_entry.id   AF-A0A3S2AWV4-F1
#
_cell.length_a   1.000
_cell.length_b   1.000
_cell.length_c   1.000
_cell.angle_alpha   90.00
_cell.angle_beta   90.00
_cell.angle_gamma   90.00
#
_symmetry.space_group_name_H-M   'P 1'
#
loop_
_entity.id
_entity.type
_entity.pdbx_description
1 polymer ?
#
loop_
_entity_poly.entity_id
_entity_poly.type
_entity_poly.pdbx_seq_one_letter_code
_entity_poly.pdbx_strand_id
1 'polypeptide(L)'
;MQISLRLDGDCVRAFHVTLLERLAALEDVELSVDVRPAGGGIPRSAAALFQLETAIHGLSHDGLAKRVPLSALAPYRQSPASPDLVIDLCGDVRLENTRIWRVTYDGASGEAALLALILAGRTPLARIEENGVAIAAGRLGTEYGGIALASFQDMLARTASLIIAAMSGAAKSVPDLPEPAQVGGPPPMPSAGKLGVRAGKALARRIIQKIYHLCYNAPHWKVGWRQTGSRDLFELRAHPASGWQELPDDGSRFYADPFPILYQGQLTLFVEDYIHRLGKAIISAVPFGPAGPLGRPEPVLELPYHLSYPFVFERDGEVWMVPESCANGTVDLYRATAFPGGWVKEATLLSGVVASDATLVEHGGAWWLFATVRDGGGAFSDALHLWSAPDFR
;
A
#
# COMPACT_ATOMS: atom_id res chain seq x y z
N MET A 1 11.63 -18.71 20.94
CA MET A 1 11.44 -17.40 21.60
C MET A 1 10.00 -17.29 22.07
N GLN A 2 9.81 -17.05 23.36
CA GLN A 2 8.49 -16.87 23.97
C GLN A 2 8.05 -15.42 23.86
N ILE A 3 6.94 -15.18 23.18
CA ILE A 3 6.41 -13.83 22.94
C ILE A 3 5.04 -13.70 23.60
N SER A 4 4.84 -12.60 24.31
CA SER A 4 3.50 -12.22 24.79
C SER A 4 2.99 -10.98 24.06
N LEU A 5 1.81 -11.08 23.45
CA LEU A 5 1.13 -9.95 22.83
C LEU A 5 0.20 -9.28 23.86
N ARG A 6 0.49 -8.03 24.22
CA ARG A 6 -0.39 -7.21 25.07
C ARG A 6 -1.41 -6.48 24.20
N LEU A 7 -2.70 -6.70 24.47
CA LEU A 7 -3.83 -6.07 23.77
C LEU A 7 -4.99 -5.70 24.69
N ASP A 8 -5.86 -4.78 24.25
CA ASP A 8 -7.02 -4.35 25.03
C ASP A 8 -8.13 -5.41 25.05
N GLY A 9 -8.37 -5.98 26.24
CA GLY A 9 -9.42 -6.98 26.46
C GLY A 9 -10.85 -6.48 26.25
N ASP A 10 -11.10 -5.17 26.35
CA ASP A 10 -12.43 -4.59 26.13
C ASP A 10 -12.76 -4.44 24.63
N CYS A 11 -11.74 -4.55 23.76
CA CYS A 11 -11.88 -4.30 22.33
C CYS A 11 -11.02 -5.25 21.48
N VAL A 12 -11.29 -6.55 21.57
CA VAL A 12 -10.64 -7.52 20.67
C VAL A 12 -11.24 -7.46 19.26
N ARG A 13 -10.37 -7.46 18.25
CA ARG A 13 -10.74 -7.38 16.84
C ARG A 13 -10.10 -8.49 16.01
N ALA A 14 -10.61 -8.67 14.79
CA ALA A 14 -10.03 -9.56 13.80
C ALA A 14 -8.54 -9.24 13.55
N PHE A 15 -8.15 -7.96 13.58
CA PHE A 15 -6.74 -7.54 13.58
C PHE A 15 -5.86 -8.31 14.56
N HIS A 16 -6.27 -8.42 15.82
CA HIS A 16 -5.48 -9.11 16.84
C HIS A 16 -5.33 -10.60 16.55
N VAL A 17 -6.40 -11.23 16.06
CA VAL A 17 -6.39 -12.66 15.69
C VAL A 17 -5.46 -12.88 14.49
N THR A 18 -5.58 -12.07 13.44
CA THR A 18 -4.71 -12.14 12.27
C THR A 18 -3.25 -11.89 12.62
N LEU A 19 -2.96 -10.94 13.52
CA LEU A 19 -1.59 -10.71 13.98
C LEU A 19 -1.03 -11.93 14.73
N LEU A 20 -1.82 -12.54 15.63
CA LEU A 20 -1.42 -13.75 16.35
C LEU A 20 -1.18 -14.93 15.40
N GLU A 21 -2.06 -15.14 14.42
CA GLU A 21 -1.89 -16.18 13.39
C GLU A 21 -0.61 -15.97 12.58
N ARG A 22 -0.31 -14.73 12.18
CA ARG A 22 0.91 -14.39 11.44
C ARG A 22 2.17 -14.57 12.29
N LEU A 23 2.13 -14.19 13.56
CA LEU A 23 3.25 -14.40 14.48
C LEU A 23 3.45 -15.90 14.75
N ALA A 24 2.37 -16.68 14.84
CA ALA A 24 2.42 -18.12 15.12
C ALA A 24 3.01 -18.94 13.96
N ALA A 25 2.95 -18.38 12.75
CA ALA A 25 3.55 -18.95 11.55
C ALA A 25 5.06 -18.70 11.44
N LEU A 26 5.64 -17.86 12.31
CA LEU A 26 7.09 -17.67 12.37
C LEU A 26 7.76 -18.90 13.02
N GLU A 27 8.91 -19.30 12.47
CA GLU A 27 9.71 -20.38 13.03
C GLU A 27 10.22 -20.01 14.44
N ASP A 28 10.30 -21.01 15.32
CA ASP A 28 10.79 -20.88 16.70
C ASP A 28 10.07 -19.84 17.57
N VAL A 29 8.82 -19.48 17.27
CA VAL A 29 8.00 -18.57 18.08
C VAL A 29 6.93 -19.33 18.87
N GLU A 30 6.92 -19.15 20.19
CA GLU A 30 5.86 -19.61 21.08
C GLU A 30 5.06 -18.39 21.56
N LEU A 31 3.75 -18.36 21.32
CA LEU A 31 2.91 -17.19 21.56
C LEU A 31 1.96 -17.33 22.73
N SER A 32 1.85 -16.22 23.46
CA SER A 32 0.78 -15.99 24.41
C SER A 32 0.14 -14.62 24.22
N VAL A 33 -1.00 -14.43 24.89
CA VAL A 33 -1.71 -13.16 24.87
C VAL A 33 -2.03 -12.66 26.28
N ASP A 34 -1.74 -11.37 26.54
CA ASP A 34 -2.12 -10.63 27.74
C ASP A 34 -3.32 -9.72 27.42
N VAL A 35 -4.51 -10.15 27.84
CA VAL A 35 -5.83 -9.60 27.43
C VAL A 35 -6.48 -8.77 28.53
N ARG A 36 -5.69 -8.06 29.35
CA ARG A 36 -6.26 -7.15 30.36
C ARG A 36 -6.96 -5.94 29.70
N PRO A 37 -8.02 -5.37 30.29
CA PRO A 37 -8.57 -4.10 29.84
C PRO A 37 -7.49 -3.02 29.78
N ALA A 38 -7.50 -2.19 28.74
CA ALA A 38 -6.61 -1.04 28.62
C ALA A 38 -7.40 0.28 28.72
N GLY A 39 -6.78 1.31 29.28
CA GLY A 39 -7.36 2.66 29.26
C GLY A 39 -7.36 3.24 27.84
N GLY A 40 -8.39 4.03 27.49
CA GLY A 40 -8.37 4.84 26.26
C GLY A 40 -8.83 4.14 24.98
N GLY A 41 -9.65 3.08 25.08
CA GLY A 41 -10.21 2.39 23.91
C GLY A 41 -11.05 3.26 22.95
N ILE A 42 -11.29 2.74 21.74
CA ILE A 42 -12.07 3.43 20.72
C ILE A 42 -13.50 3.70 21.22
N PRO A 43 -14.00 4.97 21.20
CA PRO A 43 -15.30 5.32 21.71
C PRO A 43 -16.43 4.64 20.92
N ARG A 44 -17.54 4.32 21.60
CA ARG A 44 -18.71 3.66 20.96
C ARG A 44 -19.23 4.43 19.75
N SER A 45 -19.11 5.76 19.73
CA SER A 45 -19.49 6.61 18.59
C SER A 45 -18.71 6.31 17.31
N ALA A 46 -17.46 5.82 17.41
CA ALA A 46 -16.70 5.39 16.24
C ALA A 46 -17.26 4.11 15.61
N ALA A 47 -17.86 3.21 16.40
CA ALA A 47 -18.53 2.03 15.86
C ALA A 47 -19.73 2.41 14.98
N ALA A 48 -20.49 3.45 15.37
CA ALA A 48 -21.58 3.98 14.55
C ALA A 48 -21.07 4.61 13.24
N LEU A 49 -19.93 5.34 13.28
CA LEU A 49 -19.28 5.85 12.08
C LEU A 49 -18.88 4.70 11.14
N PHE A 50 -18.26 3.65 11.68
CA PHE A 50 -17.86 2.49 10.89
C PHE A 50 -19.06 1.78 10.25
N GLN A 51 -20.15 1.54 10.99
CA GLN A 51 -21.38 0.96 10.43
C GLN A 51 -21.95 1.81 9.29
N LEU A 52 -21.95 3.14 9.46
CA LEU A 52 -22.40 4.05 8.43
C LEU A 52 -21.50 3.97 7.20
N GLU A 53 -20.18 4.04 7.36
CA GLU A 53 -19.20 3.94 6.26
C GLU A 53 -19.24 2.58 5.57
N THR A 54 -19.58 1.50 6.27
CA THR A 54 -19.84 0.21 5.66
C THR A 54 -21.04 0.27 4.72
N ALA A 55 -22.18 0.79 5.19
CA ALA A 55 -23.43 0.88 4.43
C ALA A 55 -23.33 1.87 3.25
N ILE A 56 -23.09 3.14 3.58
CA ILE A 56 -21.92 3.85 3.09
C ILE A 56 -21.37 3.39 1.75
N HIS A 57 -20.17 2.84 1.84
CA HIS A 57 -19.26 2.54 0.77
C HIS A 57 -19.37 1.12 0.22
N GLY A 58 -20.22 0.27 0.80
CA GLY A 58 -20.32 -1.16 0.44
C GLY A 58 -19.10 -1.94 0.91
N LEU A 59 -18.50 -1.55 2.04
CA LEU A 59 -17.32 -2.21 2.58
C LEU A 59 -17.68 -3.60 3.14
N SER A 60 -16.70 -4.49 3.21
CA SER A 60 -16.90 -5.78 3.88
C SER A 60 -17.14 -5.59 5.38
N HIS A 61 -18.09 -6.34 5.93
CA HIS A 61 -18.31 -6.43 7.37
C HIS A 61 -17.23 -7.27 8.08
N ASP A 62 -16.44 -8.03 7.33
CA ASP A 62 -15.46 -9.00 7.84
C ASP A 62 -14.01 -8.52 7.79
N GLY A 63 -13.77 -7.21 7.74
CA GLY A 63 -12.40 -6.66 7.76
C GLY A 63 -11.79 -6.57 9.17
N LEU A 64 -10.51 -6.17 9.24
CA LEU A 64 -9.69 -6.21 10.46
C LEU A 64 -10.24 -5.40 11.65
N ALA A 65 -11.02 -4.35 11.37
CA ALA A 65 -11.68 -3.55 12.39
C ALA A 65 -12.88 -4.25 13.06
N LYS A 66 -13.33 -5.41 12.57
CA LYS A 66 -14.45 -6.16 13.16
C LYS A 66 -14.12 -6.60 14.58
N ARG A 67 -15.02 -6.34 15.53
CA ARG A 67 -14.90 -6.87 16.90
C ARG A 67 -15.17 -8.37 16.92
N VAL A 68 -14.38 -9.10 17.69
CA VAL A 68 -14.49 -10.56 17.85
C VAL A 68 -14.58 -10.91 19.34
N PRO A 69 -15.23 -12.04 19.71
CA PRO A 69 -15.31 -12.45 21.10
C PRO A 69 -13.94 -12.87 21.64
N LEU A 70 -13.74 -12.75 22.96
CA LEU A 70 -12.52 -13.19 23.65
C LEU A 70 -12.20 -14.68 23.47
N SER A 71 -13.19 -15.50 23.09
CA SER A 71 -12.99 -16.91 22.76
C SER A 71 -12.17 -17.12 21.49
N ALA A 72 -12.11 -16.13 20.59
CA ALA A 72 -11.25 -16.18 19.40
C ALA A 72 -9.76 -16.25 19.75
N LEU A 73 -9.38 -15.84 20.96
CA LEU A 73 -8.01 -15.90 21.47
C LEU A 73 -7.69 -17.18 22.23
N ALA A 74 -8.64 -18.12 22.36
CA ALA A 74 -8.48 -19.33 23.15
C ALA A 74 -7.18 -20.13 22.86
N PRO A 75 -6.72 -20.26 21.60
CA PRO A 75 -5.46 -20.96 21.30
C PRO A 75 -4.22 -20.37 21.96
N TYR A 76 -4.24 -19.06 22.28
CA TYR A 76 -3.07 -18.31 22.73
C TYR A 76 -3.11 -17.90 24.21
N ARG A 77 -4.12 -18.36 24.97
CA ARG A 77 -4.37 -17.87 26.34
C ARG A 77 -3.36 -18.32 27.40
N GLN A 78 -2.45 -19.24 27.08
CA GLN A 78 -1.46 -19.69 28.04
C GLN A 78 -0.34 -18.66 28.13
N SER A 79 -0.32 -17.85 29.20
CA SER A 79 0.79 -16.93 29.44
C SER A 79 2.01 -17.71 29.96
N PRO A 80 3.20 -17.60 29.33
CA PRO A 80 4.43 -18.08 29.92
C PRO A 80 4.71 -17.27 31.18
N ALA A 81 5.31 -17.92 32.18
CA ALA A 81 5.67 -17.25 33.43
C ALA A 81 6.67 -16.10 33.22
N SER A 82 7.46 -16.15 32.13
CA SER A 82 8.48 -15.16 31.78
C SER A 82 8.70 -15.11 30.26
N PRO A 83 7.98 -14.28 29.50
CA PRO A 83 8.22 -14.13 28.06
C PRO A 83 9.58 -13.49 27.79
N ASP A 84 10.23 -13.87 26.69
CA ASP A 84 11.47 -13.25 26.19
C ASP A 84 11.21 -11.83 25.67
N LEU A 85 10.03 -11.62 25.08
CA LEU A 85 9.60 -10.36 24.48
C LEU A 85 8.10 -10.10 24.72
N VAL A 86 7.76 -8.87 25.07
CA VAL A 86 6.37 -8.38 25.08
C VAL A 86 6.17 -7.41 23.93
N ILE A 87 5.20 -7.69 23.05
CA ILE A 87 4.74 -6.73 22.04
C ILE A 87 3.57 -5.95 22.64
N ASP A 88 3.81 -4.69 22.98
CA ASP A 88 2.87 -3.80 23.66
C ASP A 88 2.10 -2.93 22.66
N LEU A 89 0.86 -3.35 22.33
CA LEU A 89 -0.05 -2.58 21.49
C LEU A 89 -0.79 -1.47 22.26
N CYS A 90 -0.81 -1.52 23.58
CA CYS A 90 -1.57 -0.61 24.45
C CYS A 90 -0.73 0.54 25.00
N GLY A 91 0.58 0.34 25.14
CA GLY A 91 1.52 1.29 25.72
C GLY A 91 1.49 1.31 27.26
N ASP A 92 0.88 0.32 27.90
CA ASP A 92 0.63 0.29 29.35
C ASP A 92 1.52 -0.71 30.11
N VAL A 93 2.41 -1.43 29.42
CA VAL A 93 3.32 -2.38 30.05
C VAL A 93 4.46 -1.63 30.74
N ARG A 94 4.62 -1.90 32.03
CA ARG A 94 5.75 -1.47 32.86
C ARG A 94 6.33 -2.72 33.50
N LEU A 95 7.44 -3.22 32.96
CA LEU A 95 8.14 -4.37 33.56
C LEU A 95 9.64 -4.09 33.59
N GLU A 96 10.23 -4.39 34.74
CA GLU A 96 11.66 -4.44 34.95
C GLU A 96 12.11 -5.87 34.59
N ASN A 97 13.04 -6.02 33.65
CA ASN A 97 13.70 -7.28 33.21
C ASN A 97 13.13 -8.06 32.01
N THR A 98 12.09 -7.58 31.33
CA THR A 98 11.62 -8.18 30.06
C THR A 98 11.77 -7.20 28.91
N ARG A 99 12.17 -7.67 27.72
CA ARG A 99 12.23 -6.84 26.51
C ARG A 99 10.81 -6.42 26.11
N ILE A 100 10.63 -5.15 25.78
CA ILE A 100 9.33 -4.60 25.37
C ILE A 100 9.49 -3.93 24.02
N TRP A 101 8.69 -4.37 23.07
CA TRP A 101 8.48 -3.69 21.81
C TRP A 101 7.15 -2.96 21.87
N ARG A 102 7.21 -1.64 22.02
CA ARG A 102 6.04 -0.78 22.05
C ARG A 102 5.68 -0.35 20.64
N VAL A 103 4.42 -0.54 20.27
CA VAL A 103 3.89 -0.01 19.01
C VAL A 103 3.31 1.38 19.26
N THR A 104 3.79 2.37 18.52
CA THR A 104 3.34 3.76 18.61
C THR A 104 2.95 4.30 17.24
N TYR A 105 2.05 5.28 17.22
CA TYR A 105 1.62 6.06 16.07
C TYR A 105 1.80 7.54 16.42
N ASP A 106 2.71 8.23 15.74
CA ASP A 106 3.15 9.59 16.10
C ASP A 106 3.46 9.72 17.62
N GLY A 107 4.09 8.69 18.19
CA GLY A 107 4.52 8.65 19.59
C GLY A 107 3.46 8.22 20.62
N ALA A 108 2.22 7.91 20.23
CA ALA A 108 1.23 7.33 21.14
C ALA A 108 0.80 5.92 20.76
N SER A 109 0.54 5.09 21.76
CA SER A 109 0.12 3.70 21.60
C SER A 109 -1.40 3.54 21.54
N GLY A 110 -1.84 2.36 21.11
CA GLY A 110 -3.23 1.96 21.09
C GLY A 110 -3.97 2.33 19.80
N GLU A 111 -4.99 1.53 19.50
CA GLU A 111 -5.87 1.73 18.34
C GLU A 111 -6.56 3.09 18.32
N ALA A 112 -6.83 3.68 19.50
CA ALA A 112 -7.45 5.00 19.60
C ALA A 112 -6.53 6.12 19.12
N ALA A 113 -5.21 6.01 19.36
CA ALA A 113 -4.24 6.97 18.83
C ALA A 113 -4.21 6.92 17.30
N LEU A 114 -4.16 5.71 16.73
CA LEU A 114 -4.22 5.51 15.28
C LEU A 114 -5.50 6.11 14.68
N LEU A 115 -6.67 5.80 15.26
CA LEU A 115 -7.94 6.34 14.79
C LEU A 115 -8.02 7.86 14.92
N ALA A 116 -7.48 8.45 15.98
CA ALA A 116 -7.44 9.90 16.15
C ALA A 116 -6.64 10.58 15.04
N LEU A 117 -5.50 10.01 14.63
CA LEU A 117 -4.66 10.51 13.54
C LEU A 117 -5.38 10.42 12.19
N ILE A 118 -6.03 9.29 11.90
CA ILE A 118 -6.86 9.11 10.70
C ILE A 118 -7.97 10.17 10.66
N LEU A 119 -8.67 10.36 11.77
CA LEU A 119 -9.71 11.38 11.90
C LEU A 119 -9.15 12.80 11.90
N ALA A 120 -7.85 13.01 12.08
CA ALA A 120 -7.21 14.31 11.87
C ALA A 120 -6.76 14.49 10.41
N GLY A 121 -6.87 13.47 9.56
CA GLY A 121 -6.36 13.49 8.19
C GLY A 121 -4.83 13.46 8.12
N ARG A 122 -4.16 12.94 9.16
CA ARG A 122 -2.70 12.75 9.18
C ARG A 122 -2.33 11.41 8.53
N THR A 123 -1.08 11.30 8.08
CA THR A 123 -0.44 10.05 7.64
C THR A 123 0.43 9.55 8.80
N PRO A 124 -0.06 8.59 9.61
CA PRO A 124 0.61 8.17 10.84
C PRO A 124 1.99 7.58 10.57
N LEU A 125 2.98 7.96 11.38
CA LEU A 125 4.24 7.23 11.48
C LEU A 125 4.10 6.15 12.56
N ALA A 126 4.06 4.89 12.13
CA ALA A 126 4.14 3.76 13.04
C ALA A 126 5.59 3.49 13.41
N ARG A 127 5.85 3.27 14.71
CA ARG A 127 7.16 2.83 15.20
C ARG A 127 6.98 1.61 16.11
N ILE A 128 7.94 0.70 16.03
CA ILE A 128 8.17 -0.37 17.00
C ILE A 128 9.40 0.05 17.78
N GLU A 129 9.25 0.30 19.07
CA GLU A 129 10.30 0.90 19.90
C GLU A 129 10.68 -0.03 21.05
N GLU A 130 11.99 -0.15 21.29
CA GLU A 130 12.57 -0.83 22.44
C GLU A 130 13.42 0.19 23.22
N ASN A 131 13.07 0.44 24.48
CA ASN A 131 13.77 1.40 25.34
C ASN A 131 13.94 2.81 24.74
N GLY A 132 12.96 3.27 23.95
CA GLY A 132 12.98 4.58 23.27
C GLY A 132 13.80 4.61 21.97
N VAL A 133 14.36 3.47 21.54
CA VAL A 133 15.04 3.32 20.25
C VAL A 133 14.10 2.64 19.27
N ALA A 134 13.93 3.21 18.08
CA ALA A 134 13.12 2.60 17.03
C ALA A 134 13.81 1.36 16.46
N ILE A 135 13.15 0.21 16.56
CA ILE A 135 13.52 -1.07 15.94
C ILE A 135 13.05 -1.10 14.48
N ALA A 136 11.83 -0.64 14.24
CA ALA A 136 11.26 -0.50 12.90
C ALA A 136 10.35 0.72 12.85
N ALA A 137 10.24 1.34 11.68
CA ALA A 137 9.37 2.48 11.47
C ALA A 137 8.85 2.50 10.02
N GLY A 138 7.62 3.00 9.84
CA GLY A 138 7.03 3.15 8.51
C GLY A 138 5.81 4.06 8.55
N ARG A 139 5.58 4.82 7.47
CA ARG A 139 4.33 5.56 7.31
C ARG A 139 3.24 4.62 6.86
N LEU A 140 2.09 4.71 7.51
CA LEU A 140 0.93 3.91 7.15
C LEU A 140 0.10 4.67 6.11
N GLY A 141 -0.20 4.02 4.99
CA GLY A 141 -0.93 4.61 3.85
C GLY A 141 -2.38 4.13 3.77
N THR A 142 -3.11 4.70 2.80
CA THR A 142 -4.41 4.21 2.33
C THR A 142 -4.81 4.95 1.06
N GLU A 143 -5.44 4.26 0.12
CA GLU A 143 -6.06 4.85 -1.07
C GLU A 143 -7.47 5.39 -0.78
N TYR A 144 -8.05 5.06 0.39
CA TYR A 144 -9.43 5.40 0.76
C TYR A 144 -9.55 6.74 1.50
N GLY A 145 -8.82 7.75 1.03
CA GLY A 145 -8.76 9.08 1.65
C GLY A 145 -10.13 9.64 2.04
N GLY A 146 -10.35 9.81 3.34
CA GLY A 146 -11.59 10.35 3.91
C GLY A 146 -12.63 9.32 4.35
N ILE A 147 -12.36 8.01 4.23
CA ILE A 147 -13.17 6.92 4.78
C ILE A 147 -12.41 6.33 5.97
N ALA A 148 -12.88 6.62 7.19
CA ALA A 148 -12.14 6.31 8.42
C ALA A 148 -11.97 4.81 8.64
N LEU A 149 -13.01 4.01 8.40
CA LEU A 149 -12.99 2.56 8.55
C LEU A 149 -11.98 1.89 7.61
N ALA A 150 -12.02 2.24 6.32
CA ALA A 150 -11.13 1.67 5.32
C ALA A 150 -9.67 2.03 5.62
N SER A 151 -9.42 3.32 5.91
CA SER A 151 -8.09 3.79 6.35
C SER A 151 -7.61 3.04 7.58
N PHE A 152 -8.49 2.85 8.58
CA PHE A 152 -8.15 2.16 9.81
C PHE A 152 -7.85 0.67 9.57
N GLN A 153 -8.60 0.00 8.69
CA GLN A 153 -8.33 -1.39 8.31
C GLN A 153 -6.99 -1.54 7.58
N ASP A 154 -6.66 -0.65 6.64
CA ASP A 154 -5.38 -0.67 5.93
C ASP A 154 -4.20 -0.46 6.89
N MET A 155 -4.32 0.54 7.76
CA MET A 155 -3.26 0.87 8.71
C MET A 155 -3.07 -0.21 9.78
N LEU A 156 -4.14 -0.90 10.21
CA LEU A 156 -4.04 -2.08 11.06
C LEU A 156 -3.32 -3.24 10.34
N ALA A 157 -3.68 -3.52 9.08
CA ALA A 157 -2.99 -4.54 8.29
C ALA A 157 -1.51 -4.24 8.17
N ARG A 158 -1.16 -2.99 7.83
CA ARG A 158 0.24 -2.57 7.67
C ARG A 158 1.00 -2.56 8.99
N THR A 159 0.34 -2.25 10.10
CA THR A 159 0.92 -2.41 11.45
C THR A 159 1.31 -3.87 11.71
N ALA A 160 0.43 -4.83 11.38
CA ALA A 160 0.78 -6.25 11.49
C ALA A 160 1.99 -6.59 10.62
N SER A 161 2.02 -6.13 9.37
CA SER A 161 3.16 -6.36 8.46
C SER A 161 4.46 -5.76 8.98
N LEU A 162 4.43 -4.57 9.58
CA LEU A 162 5.59 -3.93 10.22
C LEU A 162 6.10 -4.76 11.40
N ILE A 163 5.20 -5.30 12.23
CA ILE A 163 5.56 -6.18 13.36
C ILE A 163 6.21 -7.45 12.83
N ILE A 164 5.62 -8.12 11.85
CA ILE A 164 6.20 -9.32 11.24
C ILE A 164 7.57 -9.03 10.62
N ALA A 165 7.71 -7.92 9.88
CA ALA A 165 8.98 -7.54 9.30
C ALA A 165 10.07 -7.28 10.36
N ALA A 166 9.73 -6.64 11.48
CA ALA A 166 10.65 -6.45 12.60
C ALA A 166 11.06 -7.79 13.25
N MET A 167 10.10 -8.69 13.45
CA MET A 167 10.34 -10.02 14.00
C MET A 167 11.25 -10.89 13.11
N SER A 168 11.07 -10.83 11.79
CA SER A 168 11.88 -11.59 10.83
C SER A 168 13.22 -10.93 10.48
N GLY A 169 13.53 -9.76 11.04
CA GLY A 169 14.72 -8.97 10.67
C GLY A 169 14.68 -8.36 9.27
N ALA A 170 13.52 -8.42 8.61
CA ALA A 170 13.29 -7.86 7.28
C ALA A 170 13.05 -6.34 7.30
N ALA A 171 12.63 -5.79 8.44
CA ALA A 171 12.51 -4.34 8.63
C ALA A 171 13.90 -3.70 8.70
N LYS A 172 14.41 -3.25 7.56
CA LYS A 172 15.58 -2.37 7.51
C LYS A 172 15.11 -0.93 7.71
N SER A 173 15.78 -0.19 8.59
CA SER A 173 15.56 1.25 8.73
C SER A 173 15.89 1.95 7.41
N VAL A 174 14.87 2.47 6.73
CA VAL A 174 15.07 3.45 5.65
C VAL A 174 15.54 4.77 6.31
N PRO A 175 16.46 5.55 5.70
CA PRO A 175 16.89 6.82 6.27
C PRO A 175 15.70 7.70 6.66
N ASP A 176 15.78 8.35 7.82
CA ASP A 176 14.78 9.35 8.24
C ASP A 176 14.74 10.45 7.18
N LEU A 177 13.67 10.47 6.37
CA LEU A 177 13.42 11.56 5.45
C LEU A 177 13.11 12.83 6.29
N PRO A 178 13.61 14.01 5.91
CA PRO A 178 13.37 15.24 6.64
C PRO A 178 11.86 15.46 6.78
N GLU A 179 11.35 15.38 8.01
CA GLU A 179 9.94 15.58 8.29
C GLU A 179 9.60 17.08 8.29
N PRO A 180 8.48 17.50 7.66
CA PRO A 180 7.91 18.79 8.03
C PRO A 180 7.57 18.73 9.52
N ALA A 181 8.05 19.70 10.29
CA ALA A 181 7.89 19.74 11.74
C ALA A 181 6.43 19.48 12.13
N GLN A 182 6.16 18.30 12.68
CA GLN A 182 4.85 18.03 13.25
C GLN A 182 4.75 18.74 14.60
N VAL A 183 3.92 19.78 14.64
CA VAL A 183 3.67 20.53 15.87
C VAL A 183 2.67 19.75 16.74
N GLY A 184 3.14 19.25 17.87
CA GLY A 184 2.32 18.68 18.94
C GLY A 184 2.11 17.16 18.87
N GLY A 185 1.78 16.58 20.02
CA GLY A 185 1.45 15.16 20.16
C GLY A 185 0.17 14.75 19.41
N PRO A 186 -0.25 13.48 19.54
CA PRO A 186 -1.39 12.97 18.81
C PRO A 186 -2.65 13.77 19.12
N PRO A 187 -3.49 14.04 18.11
CA PRO A 187 -4.71 14.81 18.30
C PRO A 187 -5.66 14.06 19.24
N PRO A 188 -6.45 14.76 20.07
CA PRO A 188 -7.45 14.12 20.89
C PRO A 188 -8.54 13.51 20.01
N MET A 189 -9.14 12.42 20.47
CA MET A 189 -10.28 11.80 19.79
C MET A 189 -11.43 12.81 19.63
N PRO A 190 -12.04 12.94 18.42
CA PRO A 190 -13.16 13.84 18.22
C PRO A 190 -14.38 13.46 19.07
N SER A 191 -15.08 14.48 19.58
CA SER A 191 -16.38 14.29 20.25
C SER A 191 -17.41 13.61 19.34
N ALA A 192 -18.40 12.93 19.92
CA ALA A 192 -19.48 12.27 19.18
C ALA A 192 -20.20 13.19 18.16
N GLY A 193 -20.46 14.46 18.52
CA GLY A 193 -21.07 15.43 17.60
C GLY A 193 -20.22 15.71 16.35
N LYS A 194 -18.90 15.85 16.52
CA LYS A 194 -17.96 16.03 15.39
C LYS A 194 -17.92 14.80 14.48
N LEU A 195 -18.00 13.59 15.04
CA LEU A 195 -18.10 12.36 14.25
C LEU A 195 -19.41 12.31 13.45
N GLY A 196 -20.52 12.70 14.06
CA GLY A 196 -21.83 12.80 13.37
C GLY A 196 -21.82 13.78 12.20
N VAL A 197 -21.21 14.97 12.36
CA VAL A 197 -21.05 15.94 11.26
C VAL A 197 -20.21 15.35 10.11
N ARG A 198 -19.15 14.61 10.44
CA ARG A 198 -18.31 13.93 9.44
C ARG A 198 -19.09 12.89 8.65
N ALA A 199 -19.82 12.04 9.35
CA ALA A 199 -20.74 11.06 8.79
C ALA A 199 -21.72 11.70 7.78
N GLY A 200 -22.35 12.81 8.16
CA GLY A 200 -23.24 13.55 7.26
C GLY A 200 -22.53 14.10 6.00
N LYS A 201 -21.32 14.66 6.16
CA LYS A 201 -20.52 15.12 5.02
C LYS A 201 -20.09 13.98 4.08
N ALA A 202 -19.72 12.82 4.63
CA ALA A 202 -19.34 11.65 3.84
C ALA A 202 -20.52 11.16 3.00
N LEU A 203 -21.72 11.09 3.58
CA LEU A 203 -22.94 10.74 2.86
C LEU A 203 -23.23 11.71 1.71
N ALA A 204 -23.21 13.01 1.98
CA ALA A 204 -23.42 14.05 0.96
C ALA A 204 -22.39 13.93 -0.18
N ARG A 205 -21.11 13.73 0.17
CA ARG A 205 -20.03 13.56 -0.81
C ARG A 205 -20.24 12.32 -1.68
N ARG A 206 -20.67 11.18 -1.12
CA ARG A 206 -20.95 9.97 -1.93
C ARG A 206 -22.11 10.19 -2.88
N ILE A 207 -23.17 10.87 -2.46
CA ILE A 207 -24.30 11.19 -3.34
C ILE A 207 -23.81 12.03 -4.52
N ILE A 208 -23.03 13.08 -4.24
CA ILE A 208 -22.42 13.93 -5.28
C ILE A 208 -21.51 13.11 -6.20
N GLN A 209 -20.65 12.25 -5.65
CA GLN A 209 -19.76 11.38 -6.43
C GLN A 209 -20.55 10.41 -7.32
N LYS A 210 -21.62 9.78 -6.80
CA LYS A 210 -22.45 8.89 -7.62
C LYS A 210 -23.11 9.64 -8.78
N ILE A 211 -23.66 10.83 -8.53
CA ILE A 211 -24.21 11.68 -9.60
C ILE A 211 -23.12 12.03 -10.61
N TYR A 212 -21.92 12.38 -10.13
CA TYR A 212 -20.80 12.68 -11.00
C TYR A 212 -20.38 11.49 -11.86
N HIS A 213 -20.24 10.28 -11.30
CA HIS A 213 -19.90 9.07 -12.06
C HIS A 213 -21.01 8.60 -13.02
N LEU A 214 -22.26 9.02 -12.81
CA LEU A 214 -23.34 8.81 -13.78
C LEU A 214 -23.20 9.75 -14.99
N CYS A 215 -22.53 10.89 -14.82
CA CYS A 215 -22.38 11.91 -15.86
C CYS A 215 -20.99 11.90 -16.51
N TYR A 216 -19.97 11.33 -15.85
CA TYR A 216 -18.57 11.40 -16.25
C TYR A 216 -17.85 10.08 -16.00
N ASN A 217 -17.01 9.70 -16.96
CA ASN A 217 -15.99 8.67 -16.78
C ASN A 217 -14.92 9.22 -15.83
N ALA A 218 -14.93 8.79 -14.57
CA ALA A 218 -13.98 9.27 -13.57
C ALA A 218 -13.55 8.12 -12.64
N PRO A 219 -12.27 8.09 -12.21
CA PRO A 219 -11.18 8.99 -12.61
C PRO A 219 -10.78 8.81 -14.09
N HIS A 220 -10.34 9.89 -14.74
CA HIS A 220 -9.85 9.88 -16.12
C HIS A 220 -8.46 10.50 -16.13
N TRP A 221 -7.44 9.66 -16.17
CA TRP A 221 -6.04 10.08 -16.14
C TRP A 221 -5.61 10.66 -17.49
N LYS A 222 -4.50 11.40 -17.48
CA LYS A 222 -3.91 11.99 -18.69
C LYS A 222 -2.40 11.80 -18.65
N VAL A 223 -1.84 11.38 -19.77
CA VAL A 223 -0.38 11.36 -19.98
C VAL A 223 0.03 12.69 -20.59
N GLY A 224 0.85 13.45 -19.86
CA GLY A 224 1.50 14.65 -20.36
C GLY A 224 2.93 14.37 -20.80
N TRP A 225 3.34 14.90 -21.95
CA TRP A 225 4.72 14.83 -22.43
C TRP A 225 5.27 16.23 -22.71
N ARG A 226 6.58 16.39 -22.57
CA ARG A 226 7.29 17.64 -22.85
C ARG A 226 8.66 17.31 -23.42
N GLN A 227 9.08 18.04 -24.43
CA GLN A 227 10.48 18.02 -24.86
C GLN A 227 11.35 18.76 -23.87
N THR A 228 12.31 18.06 -23.29
CA THR A 228 13.32 18.69 -22.45
C THR A 228 14.33 19.40 -23.35
N GLY A 229 14.60 20.67 -23.05
CA GLY A 229 15.76 21.37 -23.58
C GLY A 229 17.02 20.91 -22.86
N SER A 230 17.82 21.84 -22.34
CA SER A 230 19.10 21.51 -21.70
C SER A 230 19.00 20.91 -20.29
N ARG A 231 17.84 20.96 -19.62
CA ARG A 231 17.65 20.42 -18.26
C ARG A 231 16.37 19.60 -18.17
N ASP A 232 16.47 18.42 -17.62
CA ASP A 232 15.34 17.52 -17.36
C ASP A 232 14.70 17.77 -15.98
N LEU A 233 13.69 16.96 -15.62
CA LEU A 233 13.02 17.07 -14.32
C LEU A 233 13.93 16.73 -13.13
N PHE A 234 14.86 15.80 -13.32
CA PHE A 234 15.77 15.35 -12.27
C PHE A 234 16.74 16.48 -11.88
N GLU A 235 17.31 17.15 -12.88
CA GLU A 235 18.16 18.32 -12.67
C GLU A 235 17.39 19.52 -12.11
N LEU A 236 16.17 19.75 -12.59
CA LEU A 236 15.34 20.87 -12.15
C LEU A 236 14.83 20.72 -10.72
N ARG A 237 14.63 19.47 -10.25
CA ARG A 237 13.99 19.15 -8.96
C ARG A 237 12.66 19.88 -8.74
N ALA A 238 11.96 20.20 -9.83
CA ALA A 238 10.71 20.95 -9.83
C ALA A 238 9.87 20.51 -11.02
N HIS A 239 8.55 20.55 -10.86
CA HIS A 239 7.61 20.31 -11.95
C HIS A 239 7.37 21.62 -12.73
N PRO A 240 7.77 21.71 -14.02
CA PRO A 240 7.55 22.92 -14.80
C PRO A 240 6.06 23.19 -14.98
N ALA A 241 5.70 24.48 -14.92
CA ALA A 241 4.31 24.93 -15.00
C ALA A 241 3.72 24.86 -16.42
N SER A 242 4.56 24.80 -17.46
CA SER A 242 4.14 24.89 -18.86
C SER A 242 4.99 24.00 -19.77
N GLY A 243 4.62 23.94 -21.06
CA GLY A 243 5.33 23.16 -22.09
C GLY A 243 4.88 21.71 -22.20
N TRP A 244 3.85 21.32 -21.45
CA TRP A 244 3.24 20.00 -21.53
C TRP A 244 2.26 19.93 -22.70
N GLN A 245 2.31 18.82 -23.40
CA GLN A 245 1.34 18.40 -24.40
C GLN A 245 0.65 17.14 -23.89
N GLU A 246 -0.65 17.04 -24.11
CA GLU A 246 -1.44 15.89 -23.72
C GLU A 246 -1.35 14.81 -24.80
N LEU A 247 -1.16 13.55 -24.39
CA LEU A 247 -1.38 12.39 -25.25
C LEU A 247 -2.89 12.24 -25.48
N PRO A 248 -3.40 12.43 -26.71
CA PRO A 248 -4.83 12.47 -26.94
C PRO A 248 -5.50 11.11 -26.75
N ASP A 249 -6.68 11.09 -26.13
CA ASP A 249 -7.60 9.96 -26.05
C ASP A 249 -8.98 10.27 -26.70
N ASP A 250 -9.87 9.29 -26.75
CA ASP A 250 -11.22 9.41 -27.33
C ASP A 250 -12.33 9.60 -26.28
N GLY A 251 -11.97 9.83 -25.01
CA GLY A 251 -12.86 9.96 -23.86
C GLY A 251 -13.46 8.64 -23.35
N SER A 252 -13.35 7.56 -24.12
CA SER A 252 -13.84 6.22 -23.74
C SER A 252 -12.80 5.37 -23.00
N ARG A 253 -11.55 5.83 -23.03
CA ARG A 253 -10.37 5.26 -22.36
C ARG A 253 -9.52 6.37 -21.78
N PHE A 254 -8.65 6.03 -20.83
CA PHE A 254 -7.56 6.91 -20.43
C PHE A 254 -6.23 6.18 -20.52
N TYR A 255 -5.15 6.95 -20.64
CA TYR A 255 -3.79 6.43 -20.56
C TYR A 255 -3.14 6.81 -19.23
N ALA A 256 -2.37 5.88 -18.67
CA ALA A 256 -1.56 6.08 -17.48
C ALA A 256 -0.20 5.37 -17.64
N ASP A 257 0.67 5.50 -16.64
CA ASP A 257 1.98 4.83 -16.55
C ASP A 257 2.81 4.86 -17.84
N PRO A 258 3.26 6.05 -18.28
CA PRO A 258 4.01 6.18 -19.52
C PRO A 258 5.44 5.62 -19.39
N PHE A 259 5.78 4.62 -20.21
CA PHE A 259 7.12 4.03 -20.31
C PHE A 259 7.72 4.23 -21.73
N PRO A 260 8.62 5.21 -21.91
CA PRO A 260 9.35 5.37 -23.16
C PRO A 260 10.53 4.38 -23.25
N ILE A 261 10.74 3.80 -24.43
CA ILE A 261 11.92 2.98 -24.75
C ILE A 261 12.47 3.34 -26.12
N LEU A 262 13.80 3.52 -26.20
CA LEU A 262 14.51 3.71 -27.45
C LEU A 262 15.11 2.35 -27.87
N TYR A 263 14.58 1.78 -28.96
CA TYR A 263 15.04 0.50 -29.48
C TYR A 263 15.29 0.60 -30.98
N GLN A 264 16.48 0.19 -31.43
CA GLN A 264 16.90 0.26 -32.85
C GLN A 264 16.68 1.65 -33.50
N GLY A 265 16.89 2.72 -32.73
CA GLY A 265 16.72 4.11 -33.19
C GLY A 265 15.26 4.60 -33.24
N GLN A 266 14.30 3.77 -32.85
CA GLN A 266 12.89 4.15 -32.76
C GLN A 266 12.50 4.33 -31.29
N LEU A 267 11.97 5.51 -30.97
CA LEU A 267 11.33 5.76 -29.67
C LEU A 267 9.88 5.25 -29.73
N THR A 268 9.51 4.42 -28.78
CA THR A 268 8.13 3.94 -28.60
C THR A 268 7.70 4.25 -27.17
N LEU A 269 6.48 4.73 -27.00
CA LEU A 269 5.86 4.98 -25.70
C LEU A 269 4.84 3.87 -25.41
N PHE A 270 5.04 3.13 -24.33
CA PHE A 270 4.07 2.20 -23.76
C PHE A 270 3.24 2.89 -22.69
N VAL A 271 1.98 2.49 -22.54
CA VAL A 271 1.04 3.03 -21.56
C VAL A 271 0.10 1.94 -21.02
N GLU A 272 -0.36 2.12 -19.78
CA GLU A 272 -1.62 1.52 -19.34
C GLU A 272 -2.77 2.14 -20.15
N ASP A 273 -3.57 1.31 -20.81
CA ASP A 273 -4.75 1.71 -21.60
C ASP A 273 -6.01 1.20 -20.91
N TYR A 274 -6.59 2.04 -20.05
CA TYR A 274 -7.79 1.72 -19.29
C TYR A 274 -9.06 1.97 -20.08
N ILE A 275 -9.82 0.92 -20.34
CA ILE A 275 -11.05 0.98 -21.13
C ILE A 275 -12.24 1.09 -20.18
N HIS A 276 -12.85 2.29 -20.07
CA HIS A 276 -13.91 2.58 -19.07
C HIS A 276 -15.07 1.60 -19.10
N ARG A 277 -15.53 1.26 -20.30
CA ARG A 277 -16.66 0.33 -20.49
C ARG A 277 -16.37 -1.08 -19.97
N LEU A 278 -15.10 -1.50 -19.97
CA LEU A 278 -14.70 -2.82 -19.51
C LEU A 278 -14.27 -2.82 -18.04
N GLY A 279 -13.90 -1.65 -17.49
CA GLY A 279 -13.34 -1.56 -16.15
C GLY A 279 -12.01 -2.30 -16.00
N LYS A 280 -11.23 -2.36 -17.09
CA LYS A 280 -9.98 -3.13 -17.22
C LYS A 280 -9.00 -2.35 -18.07
N ALA A 281 -7.73 -2.34 -17.67
CA ALA A 281 -6.64 -1.88 -18.51
C ALA A 281 -5.89 -3.01 -19.21
N ILE A 282 -5.35 -2.66 -20.38
CA ILE A 282 -4.43 -3.46 -21.20
C ILE A 282 -3.17 -2.64 -21.44
N ILE A 283 -2.15 -3.22 -22.08
CA ILE A 283 -0.98 -2.45 -22.50
C ILE A 283 -1.11 -2.06 -23.97
N SER A 284 -0.94 -0.76 -24.23
CA SER A 284 -0.91 -0.18 -25.57
C SER A 284 0.39 0.57 -25.82
N ALA A 285 0.79 0.73 -27.08
CA ALA A 285 2.01 1.43 -27.46
C ALA A 285 1.81 2.36 -28.66
N VAL A 286 2.59 3.44 -28.72
CA VAL A 286 2.60 4.38 -29.84
C VAL A 286 4.04 4.74 -30.23
N PRO A 287 4.41 4.68 -31.53
CA PRO A 287 5.68 5.25 -31.99
C PRO A 287 5.75 6.75 -31.69
N PHE A 288 6.92 7.24 -31.32
CA PHE A 288 7.10 8.60 -30.86
C PHE A 288 8.17 9.31 -31.69
N GLY A 289 7.76 10.35 -32.41
CA GLY A 289 8.64 11.14 -33.25
C GLY A 289 9.14 12.42 -32.58
N PRO A 290 9.99 13.21 -33.26
CA PRO A 290 10.48 14.50 -32.77
C PRO A 290 9.38 15.57 -32.59
N ALA A 291 8.14 15.31 -33.00
CA ALA A 291 7.01 16.20 -32.80
C ALA A 291 5.95 15.62 -31.85
N GLY A 292 6.20 14.46 -31.24
CA GLY A 292 5.24 13.78 -30.37
C GLY A 292 4.81 12.39 -30.87
N PRO A 293 3.71 11.86 -30.33
CA PRO A 293 3.19 10.55 -30.71
C PRO A 293 2.75 10.52 -32.18
N LEU A 294 3.08 9.44 -32.90
CA LEU A 294 2.73 9.22 -34.30
C LEU A 294 1.44 8.42 -34.41
N GLY A 295 0.33 9.05 -34.02
CA GLY A 295 -0.99 8.42 -33.95
C GLY A 295 -1.45 8.21 -32.51
N ARG A 296 -2.33 7.23 -32.31
CA ARG A 296 -2.83 6.84 -30.98
C ARG A 296 -2.10 5.58 -30.48
N PRO A 297 -2.03 5.37 -29.17
CA PRO A 297 -1.67 4.06 -28.61
C PRO A 297 -2.56 2.95 -29.18
N GLU A 298 -1.91 1.89 -29.67
CA GLU A 298 -2.58 0.68 -30.17
C GLU A 298 -2.26 -0.49 -29.22
N PRO A 299 -3.23 -1.41 -28.98
CA PRO A 299 -3.03 -2.56 -28.11
C PRO A 299 -1.85 -3.44 -28.52
N VAL A 300 -1.00 -3.80 -27.56
CA VAL A 300 0.16 -4.68 -27.78
C VAL A 300 0.17 -5.91 -26.88
N LEU A 301 -0.47 -5.84 -25.71
CA LEU A 301 -0.66 -6.98 -24.81
C LEU A 301 -2.01 -6.87 -24.10
N GLU A 302 -2.87 -7.86 -24.31
CA GLU A 302 -4.13 -8.02 -23.61
C GLU A 302 -4.23 -9.41 -22.99
N LEU A 303 -4.63 -9.45 -21.71
CA LEU A 303 -4.88 -10.66 -20.94
C LEU A 303 -6.29 -10.62 -20.33
N PRO A 304 -6.81 -11.76 -19.82
CA PRO A 304 -8.14 -11.81 -19.20
C PRO A 304 -8.26 -11.01 -17.89
N TYR A 305 -7.16 -10.44 -17.40
CA TYR A 305 -7.07 -9.59 -16.21
C TYR A 305 -6.46 -8.22 -16.53
N HIS A 306 -6.55 -7.30 -15.57
CA HIS A 306 -6.01 -5.94 -15.66
C HIS A 306 -4.48 -5.94 -15.74
N LEU A 307 -3.93 -5.11 -16.62
CA LEU A 307 -2.50 -4.85 -16.77
C LEU A 307 -2.23 -3.35 -16.67
N SER A 308 -1.26 -2.96 -15.86
CA SER A 308 -0.77 -1.57 -15.70
C SER A 308 0.76 -1.54 -15.64
N TYR A 309 1.35 -0.35 -15.41
CA TYR A 309 2.79 -0.17 -15.21
C TYR A 309 3.69 -1.01 -16.16
N PRO A 310 3.68 -0.74 -17.48
CA PRO A 310 4.41 -1.56 -18.45
C PRO A 310 5.92 -1.30 -18.40
N PHE A 311 6.61 -1.80 -17.38
CA PHE A 311 8.05 -1.66 -17.24
C PHE A 311 8.76 -2.37 -18.40
N VAL A 312 9.22 -1.60 -19.39
CA VAL A 312 9.90 -2.08 -20.60
C VAL A 312 11.37 -1.73 -20.60
N PHE A 313 12.21 -2.66 -21.07
CA PHE A 313 13.66 -2.46 -21.17
C PHE A 313 14.28 -3.30 -22.29
N GLU A 314 15.44 -2.87 -22.77
CA GLU A 314 16.26 -3.63 -23.71
C GLU A 314 17.39 -4.32 -22.95
N ARG A 315 17.65 -5.59 -23.32
CA ARG A 315 18.80 -6.34 -22.84
C ARG A 315 19.17 -7.41 -23.87
N ASP A 316 20.47 -7.49 -24.15
CA ASP A 316 21.08 -8.48 -25.05
C ASP A 316 20.48 -8.49 -26.47
N GLY A 317 20.07 -7.31 -26.95
CA GLY A 317 19.46 -7.14 -28.26
C GLY A 317 17.98 -7.50 -28.34
N GLU A 318 17.37 -7.88 -27.22
CA GLU A 318 15.94 -8.23 -27.13
C GLU A 318 15.21 -7.22 -26.25
N VAL A 319 13.89 -7.11 -26.44
CA VAL A 319 13.04 -6.22 -25.64
C VAL A 319 12.16 -7.02 -24.70
N TRP A 320 12.14 -6.59 -23.45
CA TRP A 320 11.49 -7.25 -22.33
C TRP A 320 10.43 -6.34 -21.71
N MET A 321 9.42 -6.93 -21.08
CA MET A 321 8.38 -6.22 -20.33
C MET A 321 8.03 -6.98 -19.06
N VAL A 322 7.87 -6.23 -17.96
CA VAL A 322 7.28 -6.71 -16.71
C VAL A 322 6.07 -5.82 -16.42
N PRO A 323 4.85 -6.19 -16.86
CA PRO A 323 3.66 -5.42 -16.53
C PRO A 323 3.20 -5.73 -15.09
N GLU A 324 2.60 -4.75 -14.42
CA GLU A 324 1.86 -5.03 -13.20
C GLU A 324 0.64 -5.91 -13.51
N SER A 325 0.49 -7.00 -12.75
CA SER A 325 -0.64 -7.93 -12.86
C SER A 325 -1.15 -8.37 -11.49
N CYS A 326 -1.34 -7.42 -10.57
CA CYS A 326 -1.82 -7.62 -9.20
C CYS A 326 -2.98 -8.63 -9.07
N ALA A 327 -3.97 -8.55 -9.95
CA ALA A 327 -5.14 -9.42 -9.94
C ALA A 327 -4.82 -10.90 -10.24
N ASN A 328 -3.69 -11.17 -10.90
CA ASN A 328 -3.22 -12.52 -11.22
C ASN A 328 -2.31 -13.09 -10.12
N GLY A 329 -1.82 -12.26 -9.19
CA GLY A 329 -0.98 -12.71 -8.07
C GLY A 329 0.42 -13.18 -8.49
N THR A 330 0.91 -12.71 -9.64
CA THR A 330 2.24 -13.03 -10.17
C THR A 330 2.97 -11.77 -10.63
N VAL A 331 4.30 -11.87 -10.73
CA VAL A 331 5.12 -10.94 -11.52
C VAL A 331 5.71 -11.74 -12.67
N ASP A 332 5.34 -11.38 -13.89
CA ASP A 332 5.64 -12.14 -15.09
C ASP A 332 6.55 -11.35 -16.04
N LEU A 333 7.54 -12.04 -16.62
CA LEU A 333 8.46 -11.48 -17.60
C LEU A 333 8.02 -11.89 -19.00
N TYR A 334 7.92 -10.90 -19.89
CA TYR A 334 7.57 -11.08 -21.30
C TYR A 334 8.73 -10.65 -22.20
N ARG A 335 8.85 -11.32 -23.35
CA ARG A 335 9.79 -10.97 -24.42
C ARG A 335 9.02 -10.62 -25.69
N ALA A 336 9.44 -9.56 -26.38
CA ALA A 336 8.84 -9.18 -27.66
C ALA A 336 9.37 -10.06 -28.80
N THR A 337 8.47 -10.66 -29.59
CA THR A 337 8.85 -11.39 -30.82
C THR A 337 8.65 -10.55 -32.09
N ALA A 338 7.87 -9.46 -31.99
CA ALA A 338 7.57 -8.55 -33.09
C ALA A 338 7.33 -7.14 -32.53
N PHE A 339 8.38 -6.53 -31.98
CA PHE A 339 8.32 -5.23 -31.30
C PHE A 339 7.62 -4.16 -32.18
N PRO A 340 6.68 -3.36 -31.63
CA PRO A 340 6.35 -3.18 -30.21
C PRO A 340 5.34 -4.18 -29.61
N GLY A 341 4.91 -5.19 -30.38
CA GLY A 341 3.99 -6.24 -29.94
C GLY A 341 4.62 -7.63 -29.92
N GLY A 342 3.77 -8.66 -30.09
CA GLY A 342 4.21 -10.06 -30.13
C GLY A 342 4.79 -10.54 -28.80
N TRP A 343 4.25 -10.06 -27.68
CA TRP A 343 4.73 -10.41 -26.34
C TRP A 343 4.44 -11.87 -26.00
N VAL A 344 5.49 -12.62 -25.69
CA VAL A 344 5.41 -14.00 -25.19
C VAL A 344 5.89 -14.03 -23.75
N LYS A 345 5.16 -14.72 -22.87
CA LYS A 345 5.57 -14.92 -21.49
C LYS A 345 6.79 -15.84 -21.45
N GLU A 346 7.90 -15.33 -20.93
CA GLU A 346 9.16 -16.07 -20.78
C GLU A 346 9.23 -16.78 -19.43
N ALA A 347 8.90 -16.06 -18.34
CA ALA A 347 9.04 -16.58 -16.98
C ALA A 347 8.01 -15.96 -16.01
N THR A 348 7.80 -16.62 -14.87
CA THR A 348 7.16 -16.05 -13.69
C THR A 348 8.24 -15.79 -12.65
N LEU A 349 8.54 -14.52 -12.41
CA LEU A 349 9.59 -14.08 -11.48
C LEU A 349 9.16 -14.25 -10.03
N LEU A 350 7.89 -13.96 -9.72
CA LEU A 350 7.29 -14.13 -8.40
C LEU A 350 5.86 -14.69 -8.54
N SER A 351 5.45 -15.53 -7.59
CA SER A 351 4.12 -16.13 -7.54
C SER A 351 3.52 -16.06 -6.14
N GLY A 352 2.19 -15.92 -6.04
CA GLY A 352 1.50 -15.84 -4.77
C GLY A 352 1.67 -14.48 -4.08
N VAL A 353 1.95 -13.43 -4.85
CA VAL A 353 2.18 -12.07 -4.35
C VAL A 353 1.27 -11.08 -5.07
N VAL A 354 0.66 -10.16 -4.33
CA VAL A 354 -0.03 -9.01 -4.90
C VAL A 354 0.97 -7.87 -4.90
N ALA A 355 1.64 -7.68 -6.04
CA ALA A 355 2.75 -6.74 -6.23
C ALA A 355 2.40 -5.68 -7.28
N SER A 356 2.49 -4.41 -6.89
CA SER A 356 2.32 -3.26 -7.77
C SER A 356 3.65 -2.66 -8.19
N ASP A 357 3.68 -2.03 -9.36
CA ASP A 357 4.81 -1.28 -9.93
C ASP A 357 6.16 -2.03 -9.95
N ALA A 358 6.13 -3.31 -10.31
CA ALA A 358 7.33 -4.16 -10.32
C ALA A 358 8.41 -3.61 -11.27
N THR A 359 9.56 -3.24 -10.70
CA THR A 359 10.66 -2.55 -11.38
C THR A 359 11.97 -3.31 -11.18
N LEU A 360 12.65 -3.65 -12.28
CA LEU A 360 13.96 -4.30 -12.23
C LEU A 360 15.10 -3.28 -12.37
N VAL A 361 16.17 -3.49 -11.61
CA VAL A 361 17.41 -2.73 -11.76
C VAL A 361 18.62 -3.62 -11.51
N GLU A 362 19.63 -3.51 -12.38
CA GLU A 362 20.93 -4.13 -12.16
C GLU A 362 21.77 -3.23 -11.27
N HIS A 363 22.19 -3.73 -10.10
CA HIS A 363 23.02 -2.97 -9.16
C HIS A 363 23.92 -3.89 -8.34
N GLY A 364 25.22 -3.55 -8.29
CA GLY A 364 26.19 -4.30 -7.47
C GLY A 364 26.43 -5.74 -7.93
N GLY A 365 26.27 -6.03 -9.22
CA GLY A 365 26.46 -7.37 -9.78
C GLY A 365 25.28 -8.32 -9.55
N ALA A 366 24.12 -7.80 -9.13
CA ALA A 366 22.88 -8.54 -8.99
C ALA A 366 21.72 -7.76 -9.62
N TRP A 367 20.67 -8.49 -9.97
CA TRP A 367 19.38 -7.92 -10.33
C TRP A 367 18.52 -7.77 -9.10
N TRP A 368 17.92 -6.60 -8.96
CA TRP A 368 16.99 -6.27 -7.89
C TRP A 368 15.62 -6.02 -8.48
N LEU A 369 14.60 -6.65 -7.89
CA LEU A 369 13.20 -6.37 -8.18
C LEU A 369 12.62 -5.58 -7.02
N PHE A 370 12.08 -4.41 -7.32
CA PHE A 370 11.37 -3.54 -6.40
C PHE A 370 9.88 -3.59 -6.72
N ALA A 371 9.03 -3.77 -5.73
CA ALA A 371 7.58 -3.66 -5.90
C ALA A 371 6.93 -3.26 -4.58
N THR A 372 5.77 -2.62 -4.64
CA THR A 372 4.93 -2.48 -3.45
C THR A 372 4.08 -3.72 -3.26
N VAL A 373 3.97 -4.22 -2.03
CA VAL A 373 3.25 -5.49 -1.76
C VAL A 373 2.07 -5.29 -0.83
N ARG A 374 0.97 -5.93 -1.21
CA ARG A 374 -0.23 -6.03 -0.38
C ARG A 374 -0.38 -7.45 0.18
N ASP A 375 -0.03 -7.60 1.46
CA ASP A 375 0.02 -8.90 2.15
C ASP A 375 -1.20 -9.13 3.05
N GLY A 376 -2.35 -9.36 2.42
CA GLY A 376 -3.63 -9.63 3.09
C GLY A 376 -4.44 -8.38 3.48
N GLY A 377 -3.87 -7.19 3.31
CA GLY A 377 -4.52 -5.90 3.51
C GLY A 377 -3.51 -4.76 3.36
N GLY A 378 -3.90 -3.55 3.76
CA GLY A 378 -3.03 -2.37 3.66
C GLY A 378 -3.17 -1.65 2.33
N ALA A 379 -2.47 -0.53 2.23
CA ALA A 379 -2.42 0.27 1.02
C ALA A 379 -1.58 -0.44 -0.05
N PHE A 380 -1.84 -0.11 -1.32
CA PHE A 380 -1.04 -0.56 -2.45
C PHE A 380 0.30 0.18 -2.57
N SER A 381 0.54 1.18 -1.72
CA SER A 381 1.60 2.18 -1.89
C SER A 381 2.49 2.39 -0.65
N ASP A 382 2.33 1.59 0.42
CA ASP A 382 2.96 1.87 1.72
C ASP A 382 3.94 0.79 2.24
N ALA A 383 4.21 -0.26 1.46
CA ALA A 383 5.27 -1.22 1.76
C ALA A 383 6.07 -1.60 0.53
N LEU A 384 7.32 -1.17 0.48
CA LEU A 384 8.27 -1.52 -0.56
C LEU A 384 8.99 -2.83 -0.20
N HIS A 385 8.93 -3.80 -1.11
CA HIS A 385 9.62 -5.07 -1.00
C HIS A 385 10.72 -5.16 -2.06
N LEU A 386 11.80 -5.85 -1.71
CA LEU A 386 12.95 -6.07 -2.57
C LEU A 386 13.26 -7.56 -2.64
N TRP A 387 13.52 -8.04 -3.85
CA TRP A 387 14.08 -9.36 -4.12
C TRP A 387 15.35 -9.18 -4.95
N SER A 388 16.25 -10.17 -4.89
CA SER A 388 17.46 -10.14 -5.69
C SER A 388 17.77 -11.50 -6.29
N ALA A 389 18.31 -11.50 -7.51
CA ALA A 389 18.75 -12.69 -8.23
C ALA A 389 20.04 -12.40 -9.03
N PRO A 390 20.83 -13.42 -9.38
CA PRO A 390 22.01 -13.23 -10.23
C PRO A 390 21.66 -12.90 -11.69
N ASP A 391 20.44 -13.21 -12.14
CA ASP A 391 19.89 -12.94 -13.48
C ASP A 391 18.46 -12.40 -13.33
N PHE A 392 17.95 -11.72 -14.35
CA PHE A 392 16.61 -11.13 -14.33
C PHE A 392 15.49 -12.07 -14.81
N ARG A 393 15.85 -13.22 -15.38
CA ARG A 393 14.93 -14.21 -15.94
C ARG A 393 14.54 -15.29 -14.95
#